data_AF-A0A7Y5TDQ5-F1
#
_entry.id   AF-A0A7Y5TDQ5-F1
#
_cell.length_a   1.000
_cell.length_b   1.000
_cell.length_c   1.000
_cell.angle_alpha   90.00
_cell.angle_beta   90.00
_cell.angle_gamma   90.00
#
_symmetry.space_group_name_H-M   'P 1'
#
loop_
_entity.id
_entity.type
_entity.pdbx_description
1 polymer ?
#
loop_
_entity_poly.entity_id
_entity_poly.type
_entity_poly.pdbx_seq_one_letter_code
_entity_poly.pdbx_strand_id
1 'polypeptide(L)'
;MADHPDSPAPAASAAGAQAPASLGAHSVIYLLGTALQGLGVLLVLPFATRLLGQVEYGKVATALVVVQMIGTVAAAGLPQVILREYHRGDDGPTAGRALAGTMVGLAVALGVLGVALGAVLSAMGRVDLGHWSLVVVASAALTTVVAGQSLSRARLKPFHFLLLAVASTVVAHLSGLVAAQGNRSSQTYLTAYAVALVVAAVLALVVGRPL
;
A
#
# COMPACT_ATOMS: atom_id res chain seq x y z
N MET A 1 5.20 57.15 -41.46
CA MET A 1 4.28 57.29 -40.31
C MET A 1 3.45 56.01 -40.30
N ALA A 2 3.94 55.00 -39.60
CA ALA A 2 3.41 53.64 -39.63
C ALA A 2 2.64 53.38 -38.33
N ASP A 3 1.41 52.90 -38.51
CA ASP A 3 0.42 52.56 -37.49
C ASP A 3 0.88 51.35 -36.67
N HIS A 4 0.88 51.45 -35.34
CA HIS A 4 1.06 50.33 -34.43
C HIS A 4 -0.32 49.90 -33.93
N PRO A 5 -0.86 48.73 -34.35
CA PRO A 5 -2.05 48.19 -33.72
C PRO A 5 -1.68 47.51 -32.39
N ASP A 6 -2.42 47.90 -31.36
CA ASP A 6 -2.38 47.39 -30.00
C ASP A 6 -2.41 45.85 -29.95
N SER A 7 -1.48 45.27 -29.20
CA SER A 7 -1.53 43.86 -28.82
C SER A 7 -2.64 43.66 -27.76
N PRO A 8 -3.67 42.83 -28.00
CA PRO A 8 -4.63 42.53 -26.94
C PRO A 8 -3.93 41.71 -25.85
N ALA A 9 -4.05 42.19 -24.62
CA ALA A 9 -3.64 41.47 -23.41
C ALA A 9 -4.24 40.05 -23.40
N PRO A 10 -3.52 39.03 -22.89
CA PRO A 10 -4.09 37.71 -22.72
C PRO A 10 -5.26 37.83 -21.74
N ALA A 11 -6.48 37.72 -22.27
CA ALA A 11 -7.68 37.57 -21.47
C ALA A 11 -7.45 36.34 -20.58
N ALA A 12 -7.24 36.59 -19.28
CA ALA A 12 -7.31 35.59 -18.24
C ALA A 12 -8.69 34.94 -18.36
N SER A 13 -8.71 33.82 -19.09
CA SER A 13 -9.91 33.05 -19.30
C SER A 13 -10.29 32.53 -17.92
N ALA A 14 -11.34 33.13 -17.37
CA ALA A 14 -12.08 32.67 -16.20
C ALA A 14 -12.76 31.33 -16.51
N ALA A 15 -11.96 30.33 -16.90
CA ALA A 15 -12.34 28.95 -16.92
C ALA A 15 -12.25 28.45 -15.47
N GLY A 16 -13.25 28.85 -14.68
CA GLY A 16 -13.78 27.97 -13.65
C GLY A 16 -14.32 26.73 -14.37
N ALA A 17 -13.41 25.88 -14.84
CA ALA A 17 -13.73 24.61 -15.44
C ALA A 17 -14.48 23.84 -14.36
N GLN A 18 -15.79 23.75 -14.52
CA GLN A 18 -16.62 22.83 -13.78
C GLN A 18 -15.99 21.46 -14.00
N ALA A 19 -15.18 21.01 -13.04
CA ALA A 19 -14.62 19.68 -13.08
C ALA A 19 -15.81 18.73 -13.18
N PRO A 20 -15.91 17.89 -14.21
CA PRO A 20 -17.04 16.99 -14.37
C PRO A 20 -17.23 16.23 -13.06
N ALA A 21 -18.46 16.19 -12.53
CA ALA A 21 -18.77 15.71 -11.18
C ALA A 21 -18.19 14.31 -10.87
N SER A 22 -17.91 13.52 -11.90
CA SER A 22 -17.21 12.23 -11.83
C SER A 22 -15.75 12.32 -11.35
N LEU A 23 -14.99 13.36 -11.73
CA LEU A 23 -13.62 13.59 -11.25
C LEU A 23 -13.60 13.96 -9.76
N GLY A 24 -14.58 14.76 -9.32
CA GLY A 24 -14.78 15.08 -7.90
C GLY A 24 -15.08 13.83 -7.08
N ALA A 25 -16.02 12.99 -7.55
CA ALA A 25 -16.38 11.74 -6.88
C ALA A 25 -15.20 10.75 -6.76
N HIS A 26 -14.40 10.60 -7.82
CA HIS A 26 -13.21 9.74 -7.78
C HIS A 26 -12.16 10.26 -6.78
N SER A 27 -11.94 11.57 -6.75
CA SER A 27 -10.98 12.22 -5.84
C SER A 27 -11.37 12.02 -4.37
N VAL A 28 -12.65 12.12 -4.03
CA VAL A 28 -13.16 11.85 -2.68
C VAL A 28 -12.93 10.40 -2.28
N ILE A 29 -13.15 9.43 -3.18
CA ILE A 29 -12.92 8.01 -2.86
C ILE A 29 -11.44 7.72 -2.61
N TYR A 30 -10.53 8.28 -3.43
CA TYR A 30 -9.09 8.15 -3.20
C TYR A 30 -8.66 8.81 -1.89
N LEU A 31 -9.19 10.00 -1.58
CA LEU A 31 -8.92 10.69 -0.33
C LEU A 31 -9.41 9.85 0.86
N LEU A 32 -10.62 9.32 0.78
CA LEU A 32 -11.19 8.46 1.82
C LEU A 32 -10.36 7.19 2.01
N GLY A 33 -9.95 6.52 0.93
CA GLY A 33 -9.09 5.34 0.99
C GLY A 33 -7.73 5.65 1.63
N THR A 34 -7.13 6.78 1.28
CA THR A 34 -5.86 7.23 1.86
C THR A 34 -6.01 7.61 3.34
N ALA A 35 -7.09 8.30 3.68
CA ALA A 35 -7.42 8.66 5.05
C ALA A 35 -7.66 7.41 5.91
N LEU A 36 -8.43 6.43 5.43
CA LEU A 36 -8.63 5.15 6.13
C LEU A 36 -7.32 4.37 6.27
N GLN A 37 -6.44 4.42 5.27
CA GLN A 37 -5.14 3.77 5.33
C GLN A 37 -4.25 4.36 6.44
N GLY A 38 -4.28 5.69 6.65
CA GLY A 38 -3.58 6.33 7.76
C GLY A 38 -4.28 6.22 9.12
N LEU A 39 -5.58 6.48 9.17
CA LEU A 39 -6.37 6.53 10.40
C LEU A 39 -6.70 5.14 10.96
N GLY A 40 -6.75 4.11 10.10
CA GLY A 40 -7.07 2.74 10.53
C GLY A 40 -6.11 2.21 11.61
N VAL A 41 -4.82 2.55 11.50
CA VAL A 41 -3.81 2.26 12.53
C VAL A 41 -4.17 2.96 13.84
N LEU A 42 -4.46 4.27 13.79
CA LEU A 42 -4.75 5.06 14.98
C LEU A 42 -5.96 4.55 15.76
N LEU A 43 -6.98 4.08 15.05
CA LEU A 43 -8.18 3.49 15.66
C LEU A 43 -7.88 2.19 16.41
N VAL A 44 -6.87 1.43 15.99
CA VAL A 44 -6.55 0.10 16.55
C VAL A 44 -5.59 0.22 17.75
N LEU A 45 -4.74 1.25 17.78
CA LEU A 45 -3.79 1.51 18.87
C LEU A 45 -4.37 1.37 20.30
N PRO A 46 -5.50 2.01 20.67
CA PRO A 46 -6.01 1.93 22.05
C PRO A 46 -6.46 0.51 22.44
N PHE A 47 -6.88 -0.30 21.47
CA PHE A 47 -7.30 -1.67 21.72
C PHE A 47 -6.11 -2.61 21.80
N ALA A 48 -5.15 -2.47 20.88
CA ALA A 48 -3.94 -3.29 20.85
C ALA A 48 -3.09 -3.09 22.12
N THR A 49 -2.93 -1.84 22.56
CA THR A 49 -2.19 -1.50 23.79
C THR A 49 -2.84 -2.07 25.04
N ARG A 50 -4.18 -2.02 25.15
CA ARG A 50 -4.92 -2.60 26.28
C ARG A 50 -4.90 -4.14 26.28
N LEU A 51 -4.91 -4.77 25.10
CA LEU A 51 -5.06 -6.22 24.99
C LEU A 51 -3.73 -6.98 25.19
N LEU A 52 -2.64 -6.52 24.58
CA LEU A 52 -1.38 -7.27 24.52
C LEU A 52 -0.43 -6.99 25.71
N GLY A 53 -0.65 -5.91 26.45
CA GLY A 53 0.31 -5.46 27.46
C GLY A 53 1.59 -4.89 26.85
N GLN A 54 2.43 -4.23 27.66
CA GLN A 54 3.51 -3.36 27.15
C GLN A 54 4.60 -4.08 26.33
N VAL A 55 4.99 -5.29 26.76
CA VAL A 55 6.08 -6.06 26.11
C VAL A 55 5.65 -6.60 24.75
N GLU A 56 4.51 -7.30 24.70
CA GLU A 56 4.01 -7.89 23.45
C GLU A 56 3.55 -6.80 22.47
N TYR A 57 2.94 -5.72 22.97
CA TYR A 57 2.63 -4.56 22.16
C TYR A 57 3.89 -3.92 21.57
N GLY A 58 4.99 -3.81 22.33
CA GLY A 58 6.26 -3.27 21.84
C GLY A 58 6.81 -4.07 20.65
N LYS A 59 6.71 -5.41 20.69
CA LYS A 59 7.08 -6.28 19.57
C LYS A 59 6.21 -6.04 18.34
N VAL A 60 4.89 -5.99 18.53
CA VAL A 60 3.93 -5.71 17.45
C VAL A 60 4.18 -4.34 16.83
N ALA A 61 4.31 -3.29 17.66
CA ALA A 61 4.54 -1.93 17.19
C ALA A 61 5.83 -1.83 16.36
N THR A 62 6.93 -2.42 16.85
CA THR A 62 8.20 -2.44 16.12
C THR A 62 8.06 -3.15 14.77
N ALA A 63 7.41 -4.32 14.76
CA ALA A 63 7.15 -5.08 13.54
C ALA A 63 6.33 -4.27 12.52
N LEU A 64 5.24 -3.64 12.96
CA LEU A 64 4.38 -2.82 12.10
C LEU A 64 5.12 -1.60 11.53
N VAL A 65 5.98 -0.95 12.33
CA VAL A 65 6.83 0.15 11.86
C VAL A 65 7.78 -0.31 10.76
N VAL A 66 8.43 -1.48 10.92
CA VAL A 66 9.32 -2.04 9.89
C VAL A 66 8.54 -2.35 8.61
N VAL A 67 7.38 -3.00 8.71
CA VAL A 67 6.49 -3.28 7.57
C VAL A 67 6.11 -1.98 6.85
N GLN A 68 5.70 -0.95 7.59
CA GLN A 68 5.29 0.33 7.03
C GLN A 68 6.46 1.08 6.40
N MET A 69 7.65 1.01 6.99
CA MET A 69 8.86 1.60 6.43
C MET A 69 9.19 0.98 5.07
N ILE A 70 9.17 -0.36 4.98
CA ILE A 70 9.39 -1.07 3.71
C ILE A 70 8.30 -0.70 2.69
N GLY A 71 7.03 -0.69 3.10
CA GLY A 71 5.92 -0.26 2.24
C GLY A 71 6.08 1.17 1.72
N THR A 72 6.57 2.08 2.56
CA THR A 72 6.83 3.49 2.20
C THR A 72 7.97 3.61 1.20
N VAL A 73 9.07 2.87 1.41
CA VAL A 73 10.19 2.80 0.46
C VAL A 73 9.73 2.21 -0.87
N ALA A 74 8.92 1.15 -0.85
CA ALA A 74 8.38 0.56 -2.06
C ALA A 74 7.42 1.51 -2.81
N ALA A 75 6.77 2.43 -2.09
CA ALA A 75 5.96 3.49 -2.68
C ALA A 75 6.80 4.67 -3.23
N ALA A 76 8.11 4.69 -3.02
CA ALA A 76 8.99 5.75 -3.48
C ALA A 76 9.26 5.63 -5.00
N GLY A 77 8.53 6.41 -5.78
CA GLY A 77 8.82 6.64 -7.21
C GLY A 77 8.18 5.65 -8.18
N LEU A 78 8.28 4.34 -7.95
CA LEU A 78 7.70 3.32 -8.85
C LEU A 78 6.21 3.54 -9.16
N PRO A 79 5.34 3.83 -8.18
CA PRO A 79 3.95 4.20 -8.44
C PRO A 79 3.75 5.38 -9.41
N GLN A 80 4.63 6.38 -9.35
CA GLN A 80 4.56 7.56 -10.22
C GLN A 80 5.00 7.20 -11.64
N VAL A 81 6.00 6.33 -11.78
CA VAL A 81 6.44 5.81 -13.09
C VAL A 81 5.34 4.97 -13.73
N ILE A 82 4.67 4.08 -12.96
CA ILE A 82 3.53 3.30 -13.45
C ILE A 82 2.44 4.23 -14.00
N LEU A 83 2.08 5.28 -13.24
CA LEU A 83 1.04 6.20 -13.66
C LEU A 83 1.40 6.97 -14.93
N ARG A 84 2.65 7.45 -15.01
CA ARG A 84 3.17 8.17 -16.18
C ARG A 84 3.19 7.29 -17.42
N GLU A 85 3.72 6.08 -17.30
CA GLU A 85 3.88 5.17 -18.42
C GLU A 85 2.55 4.59 -18.88
N TYR A 86 1.61 4.37 -17.96
CA TYR A 86 0.26 3.90 -18.30
C TYR A 86 -0.48 4.83 -19.28
N HIS A 87 -0.20 6.14 -19.20
CA HIS A 87 -0.81 7.16 -20.06
C HIS A 87 0.09 7.56 -21.24
N ARG A 88 1.18 6.84 -21.50
CA ARG A 88 2.12 7.14 -22.58
C ARG A 88 1.81 6.30 -23.82
N GLY A 89 1.15 6.93 -24.80
CA GLY A 89 0.87 6.31 -26.10
C GLY A 89 -0.04 5.08 -26.01
N ASP A 90 -0.17 4.36 -27.12
CA ASP A 90 -1.11 3.24 -27.26
C ASP A 90 -0.67 1.99 -26.47
N ASP A 91 0.65 1.81 -26.24
CA ASP A 91 1.21 0.67 -25.48
C ASP A 91 1.27 0.91 -23.96
N GLY A 92 0.92 2.11 -23.50
CA GLY A 92 1.01 2.52 -22.09
C GLY A 92 0.38 1.53 -21.09
N PRO A 93 -0.85 1.01 -21.33
CA PRO A 93 -1.47 0.04 -20.43
C PRO A 93 -0.67 -1.24 -20.23
N THR A 94 0.01 -1.73 -21.27
CA THR A 94 0.87 -2.93 -21.21
C THR A 94 2.12 -2.64 -20.42
N ALA A 95 2.78 -1.52 -20.68
CA ALA A 95 3.98 -1.09 -19.95
C ALA A 95 3.69 -0.84 -18.46
N GLY A 96 2.56 -0.20 -18.13
CA GLY A 96 2.14 0.03 -16.74
C GLY A 96 1.85 -1.27 -15.99
N ARG A 97 1.30 -2.30 -16.66
CA ARG A 97 1.14 -3.64 -16.08
C ARG A 97 2.49 -4.31 -15.87
N ALA A 98 3.37 -4.29 -16.86
CA ALA A 98 4.72 -4.85 -16.74
C ALA A 98 5.49 -4.24 -15.57
N LEU A 99 5.43 -2.92 -15.38
CA LEU A 99 6.05 -2.24 -14.25
C LEU A 99 5.44 -2.66 -12.90
N ALA A 100 4.10 -2.79 -12.82
CA ALA A 100 3.45 -3.32 -11.63
C ALA A 100 3.86 -4.78 -11.37
N GLY A 101 3.98 -5.61 -12.41
CA GLY A 101 4.48 -6.98 -12.35
C GLY A 101 5.93 -7.05 -11.85
N THR A 102 6.81 -6.17 -12.32
CA THR A 102 8.19 -6.04 -11.85
C THR A 102 8.25 -5.66 -10.37
N MET A 103 7.38 -4.74 -9.93
CA MET A 103 7.30 -4.35 -8.52
C MET A 103 6.85 -5.53 -7.63
N VAL A 104 5.90 -6.34 -8.09
CA VAL A 104 5.50 -7.59 -7.43
C VAL A 104 6.64 -8.61 -7.42
N GLY A 105 7.31 -8.82 -8.55
CA GLY A 105 8.44 -9.73 -8.67
C GLY A 105 9.59 -9.36 -7.73
N LEU A 106 9.90 -8.06 -7.64
CA LEU A 106 10.89 -7.54 -6.70
C LEU A 106 10.46 -7.77 -5.24
N ALA A 107 9.19 -7.55 -4.91
CA ALA A 107 8.66 -7.81 -3.57
C ALA A 107 8.81 -9.28 -3.17
N VAL A 108 8.48 -10.21 -4.07
CA VAL A 108 8.63 -11.66 -3.86
C VAL A 108 10.11 -12.02 -3.71
N ALA A 109 10.98 -11.53 -4.61
CA ALA A 109 12.41 -11.80 -4.55
C ALA A 109 13.04 -11.31 -3.25
N LEU A 110 12.75 -10.07 -2.84
CA LEU A 110 13.20 -9.51 -1.56
C LEU A 110 12.58 -10.25 -0.36
N GLY A 111 11.34 -10.71 -0.46
CA GLY A 111 10.71 -11.54 0.55
C GLY A 111 11.45 -12.87 0.75
N VAL A 112 11.78 -13.57 -0.34
CA VAL A 112 12.56 -14.82 -0.30
C VAL A 112 13.95 -14.59 0.30
N LEU A 113 14.65 -13.55 -0.17
CA LEU A 113 15.97 -13.18 0.37
C LEU A 113 15.90 -12.78 1.84
N GLY A 114 14.86 -12.06 2.25
CA GLY A 114 14.64 -11.67 3.64
C GLY A 114 14.40 -12.86 4.55
N VAL A 115 13.63 -13.87 4.11
CA VAL A 115 13.43 -15.12 4.87
C VAL A 115 14.73 -15.91 4.94
N ALA A 116 15.48 -16.03 3.84
CA ALA A 116 16.77 -16.72 3.82
C ALA A 116 17.78 -16.06 4.78
N LEU A 117 17.87 -14.73 4.77
CA LEU A 117 18.69 -13.96 5.71
C LEU A 117 18.24 -14.19 7.16
N GLY A 118 16.93 -14.19 7.41
CA GLY A 118 16.36 -14.50 8.71
C GLY A 118 16.76 -15.88 9.22
N ALA A 119 16.73 -16.89 8.34
CA ALA A 119 17.14 -18.26 8.68
C ALA A 119 18.62 -18.34 9.08
N VAL A 120 19.50 -17.67 8.33
CA VAL A 120 20.93 -17.58 8.65
C VAL A 120 21.14 -16.89 10.00
N LEU A 121 20.51 -15.73 10.22
CA LEU A 121 20.62 -15.00 11.48
C LEU A 121 20.04 -15.77 12.67
N SER A 122 18.97 -16.55 12.44
CA SER A 122 18.36 -17.38 13.48
C SER A 122 19.24 -18.57 13.86
N ALA A 123 19.91 -19.21 12.88
CA ALA A 123 20.92 -20.23 13.15
C ALA A 123 22.10 -19.70 13.97
N MET A 124 22.40 -18.39 13.88
CA MET A 124 23.38 -17.70 14.70
C MET A 124 22.85 -17.22 16.06
N GLY A 125 21.59 -17.53 16.41
CA GLY A 125 20.94 -17.10 17.65
C GLY A 125 20.67 -15.59 17.75
N ARG A 126 20.67 -14.87 16.61
CA ARG A 126 20.51 -13.40 16.58
C ARG A 126 19.05 -12.95 16.48
N VAL A 127 18.20 -13.76 15.86
CA VAL A 127 16.78 -13.45 15.62
C VAL A 127 15.88 -14.66 15.83
N ASP A 128 14.65 -14.38 16.23
CA ASP A 128 13.56 -15.36 16.20
C ASP A 128 13.00 -15.43 14.76
N LEU A 129 13.17 -16.58 14.11
CA LEU A 129 12.73 -16.80 12.73
C LEU A 129 11.20 -16.67 12.58
N GLY A 130 10.43 -17.03 13.60
CA GLY A 130 8.97 -16.93 13.58
C GLY A 130 8.52 -15.48 13.46
N HIS A 131 9.04 -14.60 14.32
CA HIS A 131 8.73 -13.17 14.26
C HIS A 131 9.31 -12.52 13.00
N TRP A 132 10.55 -12.85 12.64
CA TRP A 132 11.21 -12.28 11.46
C TRP A 132 10.47 -12.60 10.16
N SER A 133 10.11 -13.86 9.96
CA SER A 133 9.40 -14.30 8.74
C SER A 133 8.04 -13.63 8.59
N LEU A 134 7.29 -13.44 9.68
CA LEU A 134 6.02 -12.72 9.66
C LEU A 134 6.17 -11.27 9.18
N VAL A 135 7.21 -10.57 9.66
CA VAL A 135 7.51 -9.19 9.22
C VAL A 135 7.89 -9.14 7.75
N VAL A 136 8.74 -10.06 7.30
CA VAL A 136 9.17 -10.14 5.89
C VAL A 136 8.00 -10.43 4.96
N VAL A 137 7.17 -11.42 5.31
CA VAL A 137 5.99 -11.81 4.53
C VAL A 137 4.99 -10.65 4.48
N ALA A 138 4.69 -10.03 5.62
CA ALA A 138 3.81 -8.87 5.68
C ALA A 138 4.32 -7.71 4.81
N SER A 139 5.64 -7.46 4.83
CA SER A 139 6.25 -6.40 4.02
C SER A 139 6.13 -6.67 2.52
N ALA A 140 6.46 -7.89 2.07
CA ALA A 140 6.32 -8.28 0.68
C ALA A 140 4.86 -8.24 0.19
N ALA A 141 3.93 -8.69 1.04
CA ALA A 141 2.50 -8.64 0.77
C ALA A 141 2.00 -7.18 0.66
N LEU A 142 2.41 -6.30 1.58
CA LEU A 142 2.06 -4.89 1.54
C LEU A 142 2.60 -4.21 0.27
N THR A 143 3.86 -4.47 -0.12
CA THR A 143 4.41 -3.95 -1.38
C THR A 143 3.59 -4.41 -2.60
N THR A 144 3.13 -5.65 -2.61
CA THR A 144 2.26 -6.19 -3.66
C THR A 144 0.91 -5.45 -3.71
N VAL A 145 0.33 -5.14 -2.55
CA VAL A 145 -0.88 -4.31 -2.46
C VAL A 145 -0.63 -2.91 -3.02
N VAL A 146 0.49 -2.27 -2.67
CA VAL A 146 0.85 -0.93 -3.17
C VAL A 146 0.98 -0.92 -4.70
N ALA A 147 1.54 -1.97 -5.30
CA ALA A 147 1.59 -2.13 -6.76
C ALA A 147 0.16 -2.18 -7.36
N GLY A 148 -0.73 -2.99 -6.78
CA GLY A 148 -2.14 -3.08 -7.21
C GLY A 148 -2.93 -1.79 -7.03
N GLN A 149 -2.70 -1.06 -5.93
CA GLN A 149 -3.28 0.27 -5.69
C GLN A 149 -2.80 1.29 -6.74
N SER A 150 -1.53 1.22 -7.12
CA SER A 150 -0.94 2.11 -8.14
C SER A 150 -1.54 1.85 -9.52
N LEU A 151 -1.71 0.58 -9.90
CA LEU A 151 -2.38 0.21 -11.14
C LEU A 151 -3.88 0.57 -11.13
N SER A 152 -4.55 0.45 -9.98
CA SER A 152 -5.95 0.88 -9.82
C SER A 152 -6.11 2.38 -10.03
N ARG A 153 -5.18 3.19 -9.50
CA ARG A 153 -5.12 4.63 -9.76
C ARG A 153 -4.90 4.93 -11.23
N ALA A 154 -3.94 4.25 -11.87
CA ALA A 154 -3.65 4.43 -13.29
C ALA A 154 -4.86 4.10 -14.20
N ARG A 155 -5.66 3.10 -13.81
CA ARG A 155 -6.88 2.70 -14.52
C ARG A 155 -8.13 3.50 -14.15
N LEU A 156 -8.01 4.52 -13.29
CA LEU A 156 -9.14 5.28 -12.74
C LEU A 156 -10.22 4.39 -12.13
N LYS A 157 -9.82 3.33 -11.40
CA LYS A 157 -10.74 2.42 -10.70
C LYS A 157 -10.70 2.66 -9.18
N PRO A 158 -11.38 3.70 -8.67
CA PRO A 158 -11.27 4.14 -7.28
C PRO A 158 -11.78 3.10 -6.27
N PHE A 159 -12.80 2.32 -6.64
CA PHE A 159 -13.33 1.27 -5.75
C PHE A 159 -12.33 0.13 -5.52
N HIS A 160 -11.54 -0.25 -6.53
CA HIS A 160 -10.48 -1.25 -6.34
C HIS A 160 -9.38 -0.72 -5.43
N PHE A 161 -8.99 0.56 -5.60
CA PHE A 161 -8.04 1.20 -4.69
C PHE A 161 -8.57 1.21 -3.25
N LEU A 162 -9.82 1.63 -3.05
CA LEU A 162 -10.45 1.68 -1.72
C LEU A 162 -10.51 0.29 -1.09
N LEU A 163 -10.94 -0.73 -1.84
CA LEU A 163 -11.01 -2.11 -1.38
C LEU A 163 -9.64 -2.60 -0.90
N LEU A 164 -8.60 -2.37 -1.69
CA LEU A 164 -7.23 -2.74 -1.33
C LEU A 164 -6.71 -1.96 -0.12
N ALA A 165 -7.04 -0.66 -0.03
CA ALA A 165 -6.68 0.17 1.12
C ALA A 165 -7.31 -0.38 2.41
N VAL A 166 -8.63 -0.61 2.41
CA VAL A 166 -9.37 -1.13 3.57
C VAL A 166 -8.91 -2.53 3.95
N ALA A 167 -8.71 -3.41 2.98
CA ALA A 167 -8.24 -4.77 3.22
C ALA A 167 -6.85 -4.79 3.86
N SER A 168 -5.92 -3.99 3.31
CA SER A 168 -4.53 -3.97 3.77
C SER A 168 -4.32 -3.22 5.09
N THR A 169 -5.28 -2.37 5.51
CA THR A 169 -5.17 -1.65 6.78
C THR A 169 -6.18 -2.12 7.80
N VAL A 170 -7.44 -1.72 7.66
CA VAL A 170 -8.48 -1.93 8.66
C VAL A 170 -8.69 -3.42 8.90
N VAL A 171 -8.90 -4.19 7.83
CA VAL A 171 -9.13 -5.64 7.95
C VAL A 171 -7.89 -6.34 8.52
N ALA A 172 -6.69 -5.99 8.05
CA ALA A 172 -5.45 -6.59 8.57
C ALA A 172 -5.26 -6.33 10.07
N HIS A 173 -5.45 -5.10 10.53
CA HIS A 173 -5.31 -4.75 11.94
C HIS A 173 -6.41 -5.36 12.82
N LEU A 174 -7.67 -5.33 12.37
CA LEU A 174 -8.78 -5.95 13.09
C LEU A 174 -8.60 -7.47 13.18
N SER A 175 -8.08 -8.11 12.14
CA SER A 175 -7.77 -9.55 12.16
C SER A 175 -6.74 -9.88 13.23
N GLY A 176 -5.66 -9.08 13.32
CA GLY A 176 -4.67 -9.20 14.41
C GLY A 176 -5.30 -9.04 15.79
N LEU A 177 -6.15 -8.02 15.97
CA LEU A 177 -6.79 -7.72 17.24
C LEU A 177 -7.76 -8.83 17.67
N VAL A 178 -8.60 -9.32 16.76
CA VAL A 178 -9.56 -10.41 17.01
C VAL A 178 -8.82 -11.69 17.36
N ALA A 179 -7.77 -12.04 16.63
CA ALA A 179 -6.97 -13.24 16.93
C ALA A 179 -6.30 -13.16 18.31
N ALA A 180 -5.80 -11.97 18.67
CA ALA A 180 -5.18 -11.74 19.98
C ALA A 180 -6.14 -11.84 21.18
N GLN A 181 -7.47 -11.89 20.95
CA GLN A 181 -8.44 -12.13 22.02
C GLN A 181 -8.35 -13.57 22.57
N GLY A 182 -8.02 -14.55 21.73
CA GLY A 182 -7.86 -15.95 22.14
C GLY A 182 -6.52 -16.22 22.81
N ASN A 183 -5.43 -15.67 22.25
CA ASN A 183 -4.09 -15.76 22.82
C ASN A 183 -3.41 -14.39 22.72
N ARG A 184 -3.16 -13.76 23.86
CA ARG A 184 -2.60 -12.40 23.98
C ARG A 184 -1.09 -12.38 23.72
N SER A 185 -0.67 -12.85 22.55
CA SER A 185 0.73 -12.86 22.12
C SER A 185 0.94 -12.06 20.83
N SER A 186 2.11 -11.44 20.70
CA SER A 186 2.52 -10.71 19.50
C SER A 186 2.52 -11.60 18.27
N GLN A 187 2.91 -12.87 18.45
CA GLN A 187 2.95 -13.85 17.36
C GLN A 187 1.54 -14.14 16.80
N THR A 188 0.54 -14.29 17.67
CA THR A 188 -0.86 -14.51 17.23
C THR A 188 -1.38 -13.31 16.46
N TYR A 189 -1.14 -12.10 16.98
CA TYR A 189 -1.51 -10.85 16.32
C TYR A 189 -0.85 -10.72 14.93
N LEU A 190 0.48 -10.88 14.88
CA LEU A 190 1.26 -10.70 13.65
C LEU A 190 0.96 -11.77 12.61
N THR A 191 0.63 -13.00 13.04
CA THR A 191 0.23 -14.07 12.13
C THR A 191 -1.08 -13.72 11.43
N ALA A 192 -2.12 -13.34 12.20
CA ALA A 192 -3.40 -12.95 11.61
C ALA A 192 -3.29 -11.70 10.74
N TYR A 193 -2.48 -10.72 11.15
CA TYR A 193 -2.17 -9.53 10.37
C TYR A 193 -1.48 -9.88 9.03
N ALA A 194 -0.43 -10.71 9.07
CA ALA A 194 0.30 -11.14 7.87
C ALA A 194 -0.59 -11.95 6.93
N VAL A 195 -1.42 -12.86 7.46
CA VAL A 195 -2.38 -13.63 6.66
C VAL A 195 -3.37 -12.71 5.95
N ALA A 196 -3.94 -11.73 6.66
CA ALA A 196 -4.86 -10.76 6.05
C ALA A 196 -4.17 -9.91 4.96
N LEU A 197 -2.91 -9.52 5.16
CA LEU A 197 -2.12 -8.84 4.12
C LEU A 197 -1.85 -9.74 2.91
N VAL A 198 -1.54 -11.02 3.12
CA VAL A 198 -1.36 -11.97 2.01
C VAL A 198 -2.67 -12.13 1.22
N VAL A 199 -3.81 -12.21 1.90
CA VAL A 199 -5.12 -12.23 1.23
C VAL A 199 -5.35 -10.95 0.43
N ALA A 200 -5.03 -9.78 0.99
CA ALA A 200 -5.12 -8.50 0.27
C ALA A 200 -4.16 -8.44 -0.94
N ALA A 201 -2.96 -9.01 -0.83
CA ALA A 201 -1.99 -9.12 -1.91
C ALA A 201 -2.51 -10.03 -3.03
N VAL A 202 -3.05 -11.20 -2.69
CA VAL A 202 -3.70 -12.09 -3.66
C VAL A 202 -4.87 -11.38 -4.35
N LEU A 203 -5.70 -10.66 -3.61
CA LEU A 203 -6.78 -9.84 -4.16
C LEU A 203 -6.23 -8.79 -5.14
N ALA A 204 -5.12 -8.13 -4.82
CA ALA A 204 -4.46 -7.18 -5.71
C ALA A 204 -3.98 -7.83 -7.01
N LEU A 205 -3.47 -9.07 -6.95
CA LEU A 205 -3.07 -9.83 -8.15
C LEU A 205 -4.27 -10.24 -9.00
N VAL A 206 -5.33 -10.76 -8.38
CA VAL A 206 -6.52 -11.25 -9.08
C VAL A 206 -7.30 -10.11 -9.74
N VAL A 207 -7.49 -8.99 -9.03
CA VAL A 207 -8.25 -7.83 -9.50
C VAL A 207 -7.39 -6.92 -10.39
N GLY A 208 -6.14 -6.70 -10.01
CA GLY A 208 -5.21 -5.85 -10.73
C GLY A 208 -4.70 -6.50 -12.01
N ARG A 209 -4.53 -7.82 -12.02
CA ARG A 209 -3.84 -8.58 -13.07
C ARG A 209 -2.58 -7.83 -13.54
N PRO A 210 -1.58 -7.64 -12.67
CA PRO A 210 -0.34 -6.96 -13.07
C PRO A 210 0.49 -7.80 -14.04
N LEU A 211 0.28 -9.11 -14.06
CA LEU A 211 0.83 -10.07 -15.01
C LEU A 211 -0.18 -10.36 -16.14
#